data_AF-A0A078G484-F1
#
_entry.id   AF-A0A078G484-F1
#
_cell.length_a   1.000
_cell.length_b   1.000
_cell.length_c   1.000
_cell.angle_alpha   90.00
_cell.angle_beta   90.00
_cell.angle_gamma   90.00
#
_symmetry.space_group_name_H-M   'P 1'
#
loop_
_entity.id
_entity.type
_entity.pdbx_description
1 polymer ?
#
loop_
_entity_poly.entity_id
_entity_poly.type
_entity_poly.pdbx_seq_one_letter_code
_entity_poly.pdbx_strand_id
1 'polypeptide(L)'
;MGSVQLNGSGLVASLSQNHIFSHKTKLSNPESSFLRSKHNASRAKTIRAISTAPASQPPVADEPNDEPPAMDFAFVHSVLLPDGTPDVHWRRACGGQKLRDIMLDSNIELYGPYSKPLSNCAGVGTCATCMVEIVNGKELLNPRTDIEKEKLKRKPKNWRLACQTNVGYPDSTGLVVIQQLPEWKAHEWNIPKNVAIDDPDSSA
;
A
#
# COMPACT_ATOMS: atom_id res chain seq x y z
N MET A 1 -13.37 38.93 59.96
CA MET A 1 -12.95 37.69 60.64
C MET A 1 -14.19 37.03 61.20
N GLY A 2 -14.63 35.92 60.62
CA GLY A 2 -15.82 35.17 61.04
C GLY A 2 -15.53 33.69 60.81
N SER A 3 -15.80 32.87 61.83
CA SER A 3 -15.29 31.51 61.99
C SER A 3 -16.43 30.49 62.04
N VAL A 4 -16.14 29.29 61.50
CA VAL A 4 -16.71 27.94 61.74
C VAL A 4 -18.22 27.67 61.56
N GLN A 5 -18.60 26.75 60.65
CA GLN A 5 -18.97 25.37 61.04
C GLN A 5 -19.13 24.40 59.85
N LEU A 6 -18.74 23.16 60.15
CA LEU A 6 -18.64 21.96 59.31
C LEU A 6 -20.01 21.36 58.98
N ASN A 7 -20.10 20.66 57.86
CA ASN A 7 -20.88 19.43 57.81
C ASN A 7 -20.22 18.41 56.87
N GLY A 8 -19.99 17.21 57.39
CA GLY A 8 -19.32 16.11 56.71
C GLY A 8 -20.29 14.98 56.33
N SER A 9 -19.84 14.17 55.39
CA SER A 9 -20.15 12.75 55.15
C SER A 9 -19.06 12.31 54.16
N GLY A 10 -18.03 11.53 54.53
CA GLY A 10 -18.14 10.13 54.92
C GLY A 10 -18.72 9.37 53.72
N LEU A 11 -17.96 8.63 52.92
CA LEU A 11 -17.33 7.36 53.28
C LEU A 11 -16.12 7.05 52.39
N VAL A 12 -15.04 6.62 53.04
CA VAL A 12 -13.93 5.85 52.47
C VAL A 12 -14.31 4.36 52.50
N ALA A 13 -13.93 3.60 51.47
CA ALA A 13 -13.79 2.15 51.58
C ALA A 13 -12.56 1.71 50.78
N SER A 14 -11.61 1.16 51.53
CA SER A 14 -10.31 0.65 51.10
C SER A 14 -10.39 -0.86 50.86
N LEU A 15 -9.51 -1.31 49.96
CA LEU A 15 -9.01 -2.65 49.60
C LEU A 15 -9.60 -3.92 50.26
N SER A 16 -9.74 -4.99 49.45
CA SER A 16 -8.85 -6.16 49.61
C SER A 16 -8.80 -7.07 48.38
N GLN A 17 -7.66 -7.77 48.27
CA GLN A 17 -7.16 -8.62 47.21
C GLN A 17 -7.76 -10.05 47.20
N ASN A 18 -7.41 -10.73 46.09
CA ASN A 18 -7.32 -12.18 45.85
C ASN A 18 -8.50 -12.79 45.10
N HIS A 19 -8.27 -13.15 43.84
CA HIS A 19 -8.42 -14.55 43.44
C HIS A 19 -7.57 -14.86 42.20
N ILE A 20 -6.56 -15.69 42.41
CA ILE A 20 -5.82 -16.40 41.37
C ILE A 20 -6.77 -17.45 40.79
N PHE A 21 -7.06 -17.35 39.49
CA PHE A 21 -7.67 -18.45 38.74
C PHE A 21 -6.71 -18.92 37.65
N SER A 22 -5.91 -19.91 38.04
CA SER A 22 -5.17 -20.76 37.12
C SER A 22 -6.15 -21.67 36.38
N HIS A 23 -6.40 -21.41 35.09
CA HIS A 23 -7.01 -22.41 34.22
C HIS A 23 -5.95 -23.02 33.30
N LYS A 24 -5.71 -24.31 33.56
CA LYS A 24 -4.78 -25.19 32.87
C LYS A 24 -5.14 -25.29 31.38
N THR A 25 -4.15 -25.03 30.52
CA THR A 25 -4.15 -25.42 29.12
C THR A 25 -4.08 -26.95 29.02
N LYS A 26 -5.19 -27.59 28.62
CA LYS A 26 -5.17 -28.98 28.16
C LYS A 26 -4.66 -29.00 26.72
N LEU A 27 -3.40 -29.43 26.58
CA LEU A 27 -2.79 -29.84 25.33
C LEU A 27 -3.43 -31.18 24.91
N SER A 28 -4.25 -31.19 23.87
CA SER A 28 -4.73 -32.42 23.23
C SER A 28 -3.85 -32.71 22.01
N ASN A 29 -3.08 -33.78 22.09
CA ASN A 29 -2.38 -34.42 20.97
C ASN A 29 -3.35 -34.76 19.84
N PRO A 30 -3.05 -34.42 18.57
CA PRO A 30 -3.58 -35.14 17.43
C PRO A 30 -2.66 -36.33 17.10
N GLU A 31 -3.15 -37.55 17.30
CA GLU A 31 -2.60 -38.72 16.61
C GLU A 31 -2.99 -38.63 15.13
N SER A 32 -2.03 -38.30 14.25
CA SER A 32 -2.19 -38.51 12.81
C SER A 32 -1.45 -39.78 12.41
N SER A 33 -2.21 -40.78 11.98
CA SER A 33 -1.75 -42.03 11.41
C SER A 33 -0.91 -41.78 10.15
N PHE A 34 0.37 -42.15 10.24
CA PHE A 34 1.27 -42.23 9.09
C PHE A 34 0.85 -43.42 8.21
N LEU A 35 0.07 -43.16 7.15
CA LEU A 35 -0.08 -44.11 6.05
C LEU A 35 0.91 -43.76 4.95
N ARG A 36 2.01 -44.52 4.97
CA ARG A 36 3.09 -44.56 3.99
C ARG A 36 2.55 -45.07 2.65
N SER A 37 2.23 -44.15 1.74
CA SER A 37 1.90 -44.50 0.35
C SER A 37 3.17 -44.94 -0.39
N LYS A 38 3.27 -46.24 -0.66
CA LYS A 38 4.25 -46.83 -1.57
C LYS A 38 3.66 -46.79 -2.98
N HIS A 39 4.24 -45.99 -3.86
CA HIS A 39 4.08 -46.20 -5.30
C HIS A 39 5.43 -46.21 -6.01
N ASN A 40 5.52 -47.17 -6.94
CA ASN A 40 6.70 -47.76 -7.51
C ASN A 40 7.47 -46.80 -8.43
N ALA A 41 8.77 -46.64 -8.16
CA ALA A 41 9.70 -46.07 -9.12
C ALA A 41 9.97 -47.09 -10.24
N SER A 42 9.32 -46.89 -11.38
CA SER A 42 9.49 -47.72 -12.57
C SER A 42 10.11 -46.89 -13.70
N ARG A 43 11.30 -47.34 -14.12
CA ARG A 43 11.91 -47.17 -15.45
C ARG A 43 12.27 -45.74 -15.91
N ALA A 44 13.56 -45.45 -15.75
CA ALA A 44 14.30 -44.52 -16.58
C ALA A 44 14.05 -44.77 -18.08
N LYS A 45 13.72 -43.71 -18.81
CA LYS A 45 13.70 -43.69 -20.27
C LYS A 45 14.62 -42.56 -20.72
N THR A 46 15.77 -42.94 -21.26
CA THR A 46 16.77 -42.06 -21.86
C THR A 46 16.13 -41.28 -23.01
N ILE A 47 16.02 -39.96 -22.88
CA ILE A 47 15.61 -39.09 -23.98
C ILE A 47 16.87 -38.71 -24.77
N ARG A 48 16.90 -39.07 -26.05
CA ARG A 48 17.99 -38.80 -26.98
C ARG A 48 17.79 -37.39 -27.55
N ALA A 49 18.66 -36.45 -27.18
CA ALA A 49 18.64 -35.10 -27.74
C ALA A 49 19.03 -35.14 -29.22
N ILE A 50 18.21 -34.56 -30.09
CA ILE A 50 18.49 -34.38 -31.51
C ILE A 50 18.78 -32.90 -31.71
N SER A 51 20.02 -32.59 -32.06
CA SER A 51 20.48 -31.25 -32.40
C SER A 51 19.87 -30.81 -33.74
N THR A 52 19.21 -29.67 -33.76
CA THR A 52 18.86 -28.96 -35.00
C THR A 52 19.68 -27.67 -35.04
N ALA A 53 20.59 -27.61 -36.02
CA ALA A 53 21.39 -26.44 -36.36
C ALA A 53 20.54 -25.45 -37.19
N PRO A 54 20.96 -24.18 -37.33
CA PRO A 54 20.07 -23.04 -37.49
C PRO A 54 19.59 -22.88 -38.93
N ALA A 55 18.28 -22.76 -39.12
CA ALA A 55 17.71 -22.24 -40.35
C ALA A 55 17.63 -20.72 -40.25
N SER A 56 18.36 -20.05 -41.14
CA SER A 56 18.41 -18.61 -41.32
C SER A 56 17.02 -17.97 -41.35
N GLN A 57 16.75 -17.05 -40.43
CA GLN A 57 15.59 -16.16 -40.51
C GLN A 57 15.87 -14.98 -41.46
N PRO A 58 14.98 -14.69 -42.43
CA PRO A 58 14.96 -13.42 -43.15
C PRO A 58 14.56 -12.26 -42.22
N PRO A 59 14.83 -10.98 -42.60
CA PRO A 59 14.83 -9.86 -41.68
C PRO A 59 13.46 -9.63 -41.05
N VAL A 60 13.46 -9.53 -39.72
CA VAL A 60 12.33 -9.10 -38.89
C VAL A 60 11.90 -7.70 -39.34
N ALA A 61 10.67 -7.63 -39.85
CA ALA A 61 9.94 -6.38 -39.99
C ALA A 61 9.65 -5.82 -38.60
N ASP A 62 9.61 -4.49 -38.48
CA ASP A 62 9.27 -3.77 -37.26
C ASP A 62 7.94 -4.27 -36.68
N GLU A 63 8.01 -5.05 -35.59
CA GLU A 63 6.84 -5.44 -34.81
C GLU A 63 6.27 -4.18 -34.12
N PRO A 64 4.96 -3.88 -34.25
CA PRO A 64 4.34 -2.85 -33.43
C PRO A 64 4.46 -3.28 -31.97
N ASN A 65 4.99 -2.39 -31.12
CA ASN A 65 5.05 -2.59 -29.68
C ASN A 65 3.62 -2.63 -29.12
N ASP A 66 2.98 -3.80 -29.10
CA ASP A 66 1.65 -4.06 -28.50
C ASP A 66 1.72 -4.06 -26.96
N GLU A 67 2.38 -3.05 -26.39
CA GLU A 67 2.47 -2.91 -24.94
C GLU A 67 1.12 -2.45 -24.39
N PRO A 68 0.50 -3.21 -23.46
CA PRO A 68 -0.81 -2.85 -22.94
C PRO A 68 -0.79 -1.46 -22.30
N PRO A 69 -1.83 -0.64 -22.53
CA PRO A 69 -1.93 0.69 -21.93
C PRO A 69 -1.89 0.56 -20.40
N ALA A 70 -0.96 1.28 -19.79
CA ALA A 70 -0.78 1.27 -18.36
C ALA A 70 -0.37 2.65 -17.86
N MET A 71 -0.69 2.88 -16.59
CA MET A 71 -0.41 4.12 -15.88
C MET A 71 0.84 3.95 -15.04
N ASP A 72 1.68 4.96 -15.06
CA ASP A 72 2.89 5.05 -14.25
C ASP A 72 2.61 5.90 -13.00
N PHE A 73 3.21 5.48 -11.89
CA PHE A 73 3.07 6.11 -10.60
C PHE A 73 4.43 6.36 -9.98
N ALA A 74 4.65 7.59 -9.54
CA ALA A 74 5.78 7.97 -8.70
C ALA A 74 5.28 8.24 -7.28
N PHE A 75 5.50 7.30 -6.35
CA PHE A 75 5.12 7.46 -4.97
C PHE A 75 6.28 8.01 -4.14
N VAL A 76 6.16 9.25 -3.69
CA VAL A 76 7.21 9.90 -2.88
C VAL A 76 6.96 9.68 -1.40
N HIS A 77 7.94 9.12 -0.71
CA HIS A 77 7.86 8.86 0.72
C HIS A 77 7.75 10.17 1.50
N SER A 78 7.20 10.10 2.71
CA SER A 78 7.10 11.23 3.65
C SER A 78 8.42 11.62 4.32
N VAL A 79 9.50 10.85 4.09
CA VAL A 79 10.81 11.01 4.70
C VAL A 79 11.84 11.02 3.58
N LEU A 80 12.76 12.00 3.58
CA LEU A 80 13.87 12.06 2.62
C LEU A 80 14.89 10.97 2.91
N LEU A 81 15.64 10.61 1.88
CA LEU A 81 16.84 9.82 2.00
C LEU A 81 17.91 10.57 2.84
N PRO A 82 18.92 9.86 3.40
CA PRO A 82 19.97 10.49 4.21
C PRO A 82 20.76 11.61 3.50
N ASP A 83 20.76 11.61 2.17
CA ASP A 83 21.37 12.64 1.33
C ASP A 83 20.48 13.88 1.09
N GLY A 84 19.24 13.86 1.59
CA GLY A 84 18.25 14.93 1.43
C GLY A 84 17.43 14.86 0.13
N THR A 85 17.56 13.80 -0.66
CA THR A 85 16.75 13.61 -1.87
C THR A 85 15.42 12.91 -1.55
N PRO A 86 14.35 13.15 -2.35
CA PRO A 86 13.08 12.45 -2.15
C PRO A 86 13.22 10.95 -2.46
N ASP A 87 12.74 10.10 -1.55
CA ASP A 87 12.62 8.66 -1.81
C ASP A 87 11.39 8.43 -2.71
N VAL A 88 11.61 8.03 -3.97
CA VAL A 88 10.58 7.85 -4.99
C VAL A 88 10.46 6.38 -5.38
N HIS A 89 9.26 5.83 -5.22
CA HIS A 89 8.95 4.44 -5.56
C HIS A 89 8.09 4.40 -6.83
N TRP A 90 8.66 3.85 -7.90
CA TRP A 90 8.00 3.70 -9.20
C TRP A 90 7.14 2.47 -9.27
N ARG A 91 5.90 2.60 -9.76
CA ARG A 91 4.97 1.48 -9.97
C ARG A 91 4.22 1.67 -11.27
N ARG A 92 3.78 0.56 -11.85
CA ARG A 92 2.94 0.52 -13.03
C ARG A 92 1.69 -0.30 -12.76
N ALA A 93 0.53 0.22 -13.16
CA ALA A 93 -0.75 -0.47 -12.99
C ALA A 93 -1.76 -0.08 -14.07
N CYS A 94 -2.75 -0.94 -14.30
CA CYS A 94 -3.85 -0.63 -15.21
C CYS A 94 -4.72 0.51 -14.64
N GLY A 95 -5.21 1.40 -15.52
CA GLY A 95 -6.22 2.38 -15.14
C GLY A 95 -7.59 1.74 -14.83
N GLY A 96 -8.53 2.55 -14.37
CA GLY A 96 -9.86 2.15 -13.88
C GLY A 96 -9.87 1.69 -12.41
N GLN A 97 -8.72 1.44 -11.79
CA GLN A 97 -8.60 0.91 -10.43
C GLN A 97 -8.66 2.02 -9.37
N LYS A 98 -8.97 1.64 -8.12
CA LYS A 98 -8.87 2.53 -6.96
C LYS A 98 -7.40 2.74 -6.61
N LEU A 99 -7.02 3.99 -6.33
CA LEU A 99 -5.65 4.33 -5.98
C LEU A 99 -5.21 3.62 -4.68
N ARG A 100 -6.12 3.44 -3.72
CA ARG A 100 -5.85 2.65 -2.51
C ARG A 100 -5.38 1.24 -2.82
N ASP A 101 -6.04 0.56 -3.75
CA ASP A 101 -5.78 -0.85 -4.03
C ASP A 101 -4.43 -0.98 -4.72
N ILE A 102 -4.15 -0.13 -5.73
CA ILE A 102 -2.83 -0.02 -6.37
C ILE A 102 -1.71 0.16 -5.33
N MET A 103 -1.88 1.09 -4.39
CA MET A 103 -0.87 1.35 -3.36
C MET A 103 -0.65 0.14 -2.43
N LEU A 104 -1.73 -0.53 -2.01
CA LEU A 104 -1.64 -1.68 -1.11
C LEU A 104 -1.04 -2.91 -1.80
N ASP A 105 -1.46 -3.18 -3.03
CA ASP A 105 -1.00 -4.33 -3.83
C ASP A 105 0.48 -4.18 -4.22
N SER A 106 0.96 -2.93 -4.33
CA SER A 106 2.36 -2.62 -4.66
C SER A 106 3.25 -2.33 -3.44
N ASN A 107 2.76 -2.69 -2.24
CA ASN A 107 3.45 -2.52 -0.96
C ASN A 107 3.86 -1.07 -0.63
N ILE A 108 3.13 -0.08 -1.14
CA ILE A 108 3.32 1.34 -0.82
C ILE A 108 2.62 1.67 0.49
N GLU A 109 3.30 2.41 1.36
CA GLU A 109 2.77 2.80 2.67
C GLU A 109 1.71 3.90 2.54
N LEU A 110 0.44 3.49 2.53
CA LEU A 110 -0.68 4.43 2.52
C LEU A 110 -1.07 4.92 3.93
N TYR A 111 -0.83 4.11 4.96
CA TYR A 111 -1.23 4.41 6.33
C TYR A 111 0.00 4.70 7.15
N GLY A 112 0.03 5.87 7.79
CA GLY A 112 1.09 6.19 8.74
C GLY A 112 1.11 5.20 9.90
N PRO A 113 2.23 5.12 10.64
CA PRO A 113 2.53 4.06 11.61
C PRO A 113 1.42 3.87 12.67
N TYR A 114 0.73 4.95 13.05
CA TYR A 114 -0.35 4.92 14.03
C TYR A 114 -1.74 4.63 13.46
N SER A 115 -1.93 4.80 12.15
CA SER A 115 -3.24 4.70 11.51
C SER A 115 -3.55 3.30 10.96
N LYS A 116 -2.50 2.53 10.60
CA LYS A 116 -2.63 1.19 10.00
C LYS A 116 -3.33 0.16 10.90
N PRO A 117 -3.00 0.04 12.21
CA PRO A 117 -3.58 -1.00 13.07
C PRO A 117 -4.90 -0.58 13.73
N LEU A 118 -5.16 0.73 13.85
CA LEU A 118 -6.22 1.26 14.72
C LEU A 118 -7.32 2.04 13.99
N SER A 119 -7.16 2.38 12.71
CA SER A 119 -8.10 3.27 12.01
C SER A 119 -8.05 3.11 10.48
N ASN A 120 -8.48 1.96 9.97
CA ASN A 120 -8.73 1.77 8.54
C ASN A 120 -10.23 1.43 8.32
N CYS A 121 -10.94 2.26 7.54
CA CYS A 121 -12.37 2.04 7.23
C CYS A 121 -12.61 1.13 6.02
N ALA A 122 -11.63 0.30 5.63
CA ALA A 122 -11.67 -0.54 4.42
C ALA A 122 -12.01 0.20 3.09
N GLY A 123 -11.94 1.54 3.05
CA GLY A 123 -12.15 2.34 1.85
C GLY A 123 -13.50 3.03 1.77
N VAL A 124 -14.37 2.89 2.78
CA VAL A 124 -15.69 3.54 2.85
C VAL A 124 -15.62 5.08 2.86
N GLY A 125 -14.47 5.65 3.26
CA GLY A 125 -14.24 7.10 3.25
C GLY A 125 -14.61 7.83 4.55
N THR A 126 -14.89 7.09 5.63
CA THR A 126 -15.28 7.68 6.93
C THR A 126 -14.11 8.12 7.80
N CYS A 127 -13.01 7.35 7.79
CA CYS A 127 -11.85 7.59 8.67
C CYS A 127 -10.89 8.69 8.17
N ALA A 128 -10.91 9.00 6.87
CA ALA A 128 -9.97 9.91 6.21
C ALA A 128 -8.46 9.57 6.40
N THR A 129 -8.10 8.34 6.78
CA THR A 129 -6.67 7.97 6.98
C THR A 129 -5.94 7.64 5.69
N CYS A 130 -6.65 7.43 4.57
CA CYS A 130 -6.12 7.14 3.24
C CYS A 130 -5.67 8.42 2.48
N MET A 131 -5.18 9.45 3.18
CA MET A 131 -4.84 10.75 2.59
C MET A 131 -3.55 10.69 1.80
N VAL A 132 -3.60 11.23 0.58
CA VAL A 132 -2.44 11.41 -0.30
C VAL A 132 -2.46 12.81 -0.90
N GLU A 133 -1.29 13.33 -1.23
CA GLU A 133 -1.17 14.58 -1.97
C GLU A 133 -0.83 14.28 -3.43
N ILE A 134 -1.64 14.81 -4.35
CA ILE A 134 -1.39 14.69 -5.79
C ILE A 134 -0.49 15.84 -6.19
N VAL A 135 0.74 15.52 -6.57
CA VAL A 135 1.73 16.52 -6.99
C VAL A 135 1.63 16.78 -8.49
N ASN A 136 1.41 15.72 -9.29
CA ASN A 136 1.19 15.80 -10.73
C ASN A 136 0.17 14.75 -11.22
N GLY A 137 -0.47 14.98 -12.37
CA GLY A 137 -1.41 14.02 -12.97
C GLY A 137 -2.82 14.06 -12.37
N LYS A 138 -3.29 15.24 -11.94
CA LYS A 138 -4.63 15.39 -11.32
C LYS A 138 -5.76 15.13 -12.32
N GLU A 139 -5.53 15.49 -13.58
CA GLU A 139 -6.41 15.29 -14.73
C GLU A 139 -6.63 13.82 -15.07
N LEU A 140 -5.70 12.95 -14.68
CA LEU A 140 -5.80 11.50 -14.85
C LEU A 140 -6.65 10.84 -13.74
N LEU A 141 -7.20 11.62 -12.81
CA LEU A 141 -7.99 11.12 -11.69
C LEU A 141 -9.44 11.56 -11.83
N ASN A 142 -10.34 10.78 -11.24
CA ASN A 142 -11.74 11.18 -11.14
C ASN A 142 -11.89 12.53 -10.38
N PRO A 143 -12.95 13.31 -10.67
CA PRO A 143 -13.29 14.49 -9.89
C PRO A 143 -13.48 14.15 -8.40
N ARG A 144 -13.26 15.14 -7.53
CA ARG A 144 -13.43 14.93 -6.08
C ARG A 144 -14.87 14.56 -5.73
N THR A 145 -15.02 13.46 -4.99
CA THR A 145 -16.33 13.00 -4.48
C THR A 145 -16.81 13.89 -3.34
N ASP A 146 -18.11 13.82 -3.00
CA ASP A 146 -18.67 14.63 -1.91
C ASP A 146 -18.08 14.26 -0.54
N ILE A 147 -17.77 12.97 -0.34
CA ILE A 147 -17.03 12.48 0.84
C ILE A 147 -15.67 13.18 0.93
N GLU A 148 -14.93 13.27 -0.18
CA GLU A 148 -13.65 13.98 -0.20
C GLU A 148 -13.81 15.48 0.05
N LYS A 149 -14.86 16.11 -0.50
CA LYS A 149 -15.14 17.54 -0.24
C LYS A 149 -15.39 17.80 1.24
N GLU A 150 -16.15 16.92 1.90
CA GLU A 150 -16.46 17.06 3.32
C GLU A 150 -15.25 16.78 4.22
N LYS A 151 -14.58 15.64 4.03
CA LYS A 151 -13.49 15.17 4.89
C LYS A 151 -12.22 16.01 4.74
N LEU A 152 -11.93 16.50 3.53
CA LEU A 152 -10.74 17.28 3.23
C LEU A 152 -11.04 18.77 3.08
N LYS A 153 -12.13 19.29 3.66
CA LYS A 153 -12.54 20.71 3.54
C LYS A 153 -11.54 21.72 4.10
N ARG A 154 -10.73 21.31 5.08
CA ARG A 154 -9.68 22.14 5.71
C ARG A 154 -8.28 21.84 5.16
N LYS A 155 -8.17 20.97 4.16
CA LYS A 155 -6.90 20.53 3.58
C LYS A 155 -6.67 21.17 2.21
N PRO A 156 -5.42 21.21 1.72
CA PRO A 156 -5.10 21.67 0.38
C PRO A 156 -5.96 21.00 -0.71
N LYS A 157 -6.21 21.72 -1.80
CA LYS A 157 -7.10 21.24 -2.88
C LYS A 157 -6.54 20.05 -3.65
N ASN A 158 -5.22 19.88 -3.64
CA ASN A 158 -4.49 18.78 -4.27
C ASN A 158 -4.46 17.50 -3.41
N TRP A 159 -4.98 17.55 -2.18
CA TRP A 159 -5.12 16.34 -1.36
C TRP A 159 -6.35 15.54 -1.76
N ARG A 160 -6.18 14.22 -1.77
CA ARG A 160 -7.19 13.23 -2.14
C ARG A 160 -7.26 12.13 -1.10
N LEU A 161 -8.42 11.47 -1.05
CA LEU A 161 -8.55 10.19 -0.36
C LEU A 161 -8.27 9.10 -1.39
N ALA A 162 -7.15 8.38 -1.25
CA ALA A 162 -6.77 7.31 -2.19
C ALA A 162 -7.89 6.27 -2.36
N CYS A 163 -8.64 6.01 -1.29
CA CYS A 163 -9.78 5.10 -1.31
C CYS A 163 -11.01 5.59 -2.07
N GLN A 164 -11.14 6.90 -2.29
CA GLN A 164 -12.23 7.51 -3.06
C GLN A 164 -11.78 7.93 -4.46
N THR A 165 -10.49 7.76 -4.76
CA THR A 165 -9.86 8.16 -6.02
C THR A 165 -9.77 6.97 -6.97
N ASN A 166 -10.28 7.13 -8.18
CA ASN A 166 -10.07 6.21 -9.29
C ASN A 166 -9.03 6.81 -10.23
N VAL A 167 -8.14 5.96 -10.73
CA VAL A 167 -7.07 6.37 -11.65
C VAL A 167 -7.48 6.03 -13.07
N GLY A 168 -7.72 7.05 -13.90
CA GLY A 168 -8.00 6.92 -15.33
C GLY A 168 -9.08 5.90 -15.70
N TYR A 169 -9.04 5.50 -16.96
CA TYR A 169 -9.78 4.39 -17.55
C TYR A 169 -8.82 3.25 -17.89
N PRO A 170 -9.31 2.02 -18.18
CA PRO A 170 -8.45 0.88 -18.48
C PRO A 170 -7.48 1.09 -19.65
N ASP A 171 -7.79 1.99 -20.56
CA ASP A 171 -7.00 2.37 -21.74
C ASP A 171 -6.15 3.64 -21.52
N SER A 172 -6.21 4.24 -20.34
CA SER A 172 -5.44 5.45 -20.04
C SER A 172 -3.96 5.16 -19.83
N THR A 173 -3.13 6.09 -20.30
CA THR A 173 -1.69 6.12 -20.07
C THR A 173 -1.28 7.47 -19.50
N GLY A 174 -0.16 7.50 -18.78
CA GLY A 174 0.38 8.72 -18.21
C GLY A 174 0.97 8.52 -16.82
N LEU A 175 1.53 9.60 -16.27
CA LEU A 175 2.24 9.60 -15.00
C LEU A 175 1.48 10.38 -13.92
N VAL A 176 1.22 9.73 -12.79
CA VAL A 176 0.71 10.38 -11.58
C VAL A 176 1.81 10.41 -10.51
N VAL A 177 2.14 11.61 -10.03
CA VAL A 177 3.12 11.78 -8.94
C VAL A 177 2.38 12.06 -7.64
N ILE A 178 2.64 11.22 -6.63
CA ILE A 178 1.85 11.16 -5.41
C ILE A 178 2.79 11.24 -4.21
N GLN A 179 2.57 12.23 -3.35
CA GLN A 179 3.20 12.29 -2.04
C GLN A 179 2.41 11.43 -1.04
N GLN A 180 3.12 10.48 -0.43
CA GLN A 180 2.62 9.64 0.64
C GLN A 180 2.54 10.44 1.95
N LEU A 181 1.51 10.15 2.77
CA LEU A 181 1.37 10.67 4.14
C LEU A 181 1.66 12.18 4.26
N PRO A 182 0.92 13.04 3.55
CA PRO A 182 1.27 14.46 3.45
C PRO A 182 1.17 15.22 4.78
N GLU A 183 0.47 14.69 5.78
CA GLU A 183 0.47 15.22 7.15
C GLU A 183 1.77 14.93 7.92
N TRP A 184 2.53 13.93 7.50
CA TRP A 184 3.77 13.47 8.14
C TRP A 184 5.02 13.94 7.40
N LYS A 185 4.84 14.64 6.27
CA LYS A 185 5.91 15.25 5.49
C LYS A 185 6.51 16.42 6.29
N ALA A 186 7.72 16.24 6.80
CA ALA A 186 8.43 17.25 7.58
C ALA A 186 9.26 18.23 6.73
N HIS A 187 9.29 18.04 5.41
CA HIS A 187 10.17 18.74 4.48
C HIS A 187 9.45 19.06 3.17
N GLU A 188 9.73 20.22 2.58
CA GLU A 188 9.33 20.50 1.20
C GLU A 188 10.34 19.88 0.24
N TRP A 189 9.85 19.46 -0.94
CA TRP A 189 10.69 19.01 -2.04
C TRP A 189 10.04 19.42 -3.35
N ASN A 190 10.86 19.60 -4.37
CA ASN A 190 10.41 19.92 -5.71
C ASN A 190 10.65 18.73 -6.62
N ILE A 191 9.67 18.41 -7.48
CA ILE A 191 9.90 17.49 -8.59
C ILE A 191 10.95 18.15 -9.50
N PRO A 192 12.13 17.54 -9.73
CA PRO A 192 13.00 18.00 -10.81
C PRO A 192 12.22 17.88 -12.11
N LYS A 193 12.15 18.96 -12.90
CA LYS A 193 11.30 19.04 -14.11
C LYS A 193 11.59 17.95 -15.15
N ASN A 194 12.73 17.27 -15.05
CA ASN A 194 13.05 16.05 -15.79
C ASN A 194 13.01 14.87 -14.83
N VAL A 195 11.85 14.26 -14.68
CA VAL A 195 11.80 12.89 -14.17
C VAL A 195 12.04 11.99 -15.37
N ALA A 196 13.30 11.67 -15.61
CA ALA A 196 13.65 10.59 -16.51
C ALA A 196 13.06 9.32 -15.91
N ILE A 197 12.27 8.60 -16.70
CA ILE A 197 11.88 7.23 -16.39
C ILE A 197 13.18 6.45 -16.55
N ASP A 198 13.92 6.29 -15.47
CA ASP A 198 15.11 5.43 -15.48
C ASP A 198 14.59 4.00 -15.61
N ASP A 199 14.59 3.48 -16.83
CA ASP A 199 14.31 2.07 -17.12
C ASP A 199 15.29 1.20 -16.32
N PRO A 200 14.82 0.34 -15.39
CA PRO A 200 15.70 -0.47 -14.55
C PRO A 200 16.37 -1.65 -15.28
N ASP A 201 16.45 -1.63 -16.62
CA ASP A 201 17.07 -2.70 -17.44
C ASP A 201 18.29 -2.24 -18.28
N SER A 202 18.79 -1.02 -18.08
CA SER A 202 20.02 -0.54 -18.77
C SER A 202 21.32 -0.90 -18.03
N SER A 203 21.44 -2.12 -17.51
CA SER A 203 22.71 -2.65 -17.00
C SER A 203 22.99 -4.01 -17.61
N ALA A 204 23.44 -3.96 -18.87
CA ALA A 204 24.16 -5.05 -19.55
C ALA A 204 25.64 -5.03 -19.17
#